data_AF-A0A392SWL5-F1
#
_entry.id   AF-A0A392SWL5-F1
#
_cell.length_a   1.000
_cell.length_b   1.000
_cell.length_c   1.000
_cell.angle_alpha   90.00
_cell.angle_beta   90.00
_cell.angle_gamma   90.00
#
_symmetry.space_group_name_H-M   'P 1'
#
loop_
_entity.id
_entity.type
_entity.pdbx_description
1 polymer ?
#
loop_
_entity_poly.entity_id
_entity_poly.type
_entity_poly.pdbx_seq_one_letter_code
_entity_poly.pdbx_strand_id
1 'polypeptide(L)' 'DANGVDTEELKPEEEWSQVEDTTAIGNSKALNALFNGVDKNMFRLIKQCTVAKDAWEILRTAHE' A
#
# COMPACT_ATOMS: atom_id res chain seq x y z
N ASP A 1 23.50 -5.92 -14.21
CA ASP A 1 23.73 -5.12 -13.01
C ASP A 1 22.68 -4.03 -12.89
N ALA A 2 21.73 -4.24 -11.98
CA ALA A 2 20.88 -3.22 -11.38
C ALA A 2 20.25 -3.87 -10.14
N ASN A 3 21.14 -4.43 -9.30
CA ASN A 3 20.80 -4.81 -7.94
C ASN A 3 20.57 -3.50 -7.18
N GLY A 4 19.32 -3.16 -6.96
CA GLY A 4 18.90 -2.07 -6.09
C GLY A 4 17.62 -2.50 -5.41
N VAL A 5 17.72 -3.60 -4.64
CA VAL A 5 16.74 -3.87 -3.60
C VAL A 5 16.90 -2.73 -2.62
N ASP A 6 16.12 -1.66 -2.79
CA ASP A 6 15.88 -0.71 -1.71
C ASP A 6 15.04 -1.44 -0.67
N THR A 7 15.74 -2.25 0.14
CA THR A 7 15.35 -2.46 1.52
C THR A 7 15.67 -1.16 2.26
N GLU A 8 15.01 -0.06 1.88
CA GLU A 8 15.06 1.16 2.69
C GLU A 8 14.34 0.83 3.99
N GLU A 9 15.14 0.70 5.05
CA GLU A 9 14.67 0.71 6.43
C GLU A 9 13.62 1.82 6.56
N LEU A 10 12.38 1.45 6.90
CA LEU A 10 11.27 2.41 6.91
C LEU A 10 11.63 3.57 7.83
N LYS A 11 11.78 4.74 7.22
CA LYS A 11 12.10 5.97 7.92
C LYS A 11 11.09 6.20 9.05
N PRO A 12 11.52 6.44 10.30
CA PRO A 12 10.62 6.77 11.39
C PRO A 12 9.75 7.97 11.04
N GLU A 13 8.48 7.95 11.44
CA GLU A 13 7.52 9.05 11.15
C GLU A 13 8.04 10.41 11.67
N GLU A 14 8.78 10.40 12.78
CA GLU A 14 9.41 11.60 13.37
C GLU A 14 10.43 12.27 12.46
N GLU A 15 10.98 11.54 11.50
CA GLU A 15 11.96 12.03 10.53
C GLU A 15 11.30 12.47 9.22
N TRP A 16 10.00 12.21 9.02
CA TRP A 16 9.32 12.50 7.76
C TRP A 16 9.34 13.99 7.42
N SER A 17 9.53 14.27 6.14
CA SER A 17 9.33 15.59 5.60
C SER A 17 7.84 15.91 5.53
N GLN A 18 7.51 17.21 5.51
CA GLN A 18 6.12 17.65 5.38
C GLN A 18 5.41 17.11 4.12
N VAL A 19 6.16 16.84 3.05
CA VAL A 19 5.64 16.26 1.81
C VAL A 19 5.29 14.78 2.00
N GLU A 20 6.16 14.02 2.68
CA GLU A 20 5.93 12.61 3.02
C GLU A 20 4.69 12.48 3.92
N ASP A 21 4.60 13.30 4.97
CA ASP A 21 3.43 13.37 5.86
C ASP A 21 2.13 13.62 5.10
N THR A 22 2.13 14.64 4.25
CA THR A 22 0.93 15.02 3.48
C THR A 22 0.52 13.90 2.52
N THR A 23 1.51 13.22 1.94
CA THR A 23 1.29 12.08 1.04
C THR A 23 0.74 10.88 1.79
N ALA A 24 1.27 10.56 2.96
CA ALA A 24 0.78 9.49 3.82
C ALA A 24 -0.68 9.71 4.24
N ILE A 25 -1.03 10.95 4.61
CA ILE A 25 -2.42 11.35 4.91
C ILE A 25 -3.32 11.14 3.67
N GLY A 26 -2.85 11.52 2.49
CA GLY A 26 -3.55 11.31 1.23
C GLY A 26 -3.81 9.82 0.94
N ASN A 27 -2.79 8.98 1.11
CA ASN A 27 -2.88 7.54 0.93
C ASN A 27 -3.86 6.91 1.92
N SER A 28 -3.81 7.32 3.19
CA SER A 28 -4.75 6.86 4.23
C SER A 28 -6.21 7.18 3.86
N LYS A 29 -6.46 8.40 3.37
CA LYS A 29 -7.81 8.79 2.91
C LYS A 29 -8.27 8.00 1.69
N ALA A 30 -7.37 7.75 0.73
CA ALA A 30 -7.68 6.96 -0.46
C ALA A 30 -8.03 5.51 -0.09
N LEU A 31 -7.24 4.89 0.80
CA LEU A 31 -7.51 3.55 1.32
C LEU A 31 -8.84 3.49 2.07
N ASN A 32 -9.14 4.48 2.91
CA ASN A 32 -10.41 4.57 3.61
C ASN A 32 -11.59 4.74 2.63
N ALA A 33 -11.43 5.53 1.57
CA ALA A 33 -12.45 5.68 0.53
C ALA A 33 -12.66 4.38 -0.26
N LEU A 34 -11.61 3.64 -0.57
CA LEU A 34 -11.72 2.31 -1.18
C LEU A 34 -12.45 1.33 -0.26
N PHE A 35 -12.11 1.29 1.03
CA PHE A 35 -12.76 0.38 1.97
C PHE A 35 -14.24 0.68 2.19
N ASN A 36 -14.61 1.97 2.26
CA ASN A 36 -16.01 2.38 2.45
C ASN A 36 -16.81 2.41 1.15
N GLY A 37 -16.16 2.66 0.01
CA GLY A 37 -16.81 2.80 -1.30
C GLY A 37 -16.94 1.49 -2.08
N VAL A 38 -16.14 0.48 -1.75
CA VAL A 38 -16.25 -0.86 -2.34
C VAL A 38 -17.28 -1.67 -1.56
N ASP A 39 -18.37 -2.06 -2.23
CA ASP A 39 -19.40 -2.91 -1.61
C ASP A 39 -18.84 -4.31 -1.29
N LYS A 40 -19.50 -5.03 -0.38
CA LYS A 40 -19.04 -6.36 0.06
C LYS A 40 -18.90 -7.37 -1.08
N ASN A 41 -19.72 -7.28 -2.13
CA ASN A 41 -19.60 -8.16 -3.29
C ASN A 41 -18.40 -7.81 -4.15
N MET A 42 -18.15 -6.53 -4.41
CA MET A 42 -16.98 -6.08 -5.15
C MET A 42 -15.68 -6.33 -4.38
N PHE A 43 -15.68 -6.18 -3.04
CA PHE A 43 -14.57 -6.59 -2.19
C PHE A 43 -14.30 -8.10 -2.28
N ARG A 44 -15.36 -8.93 -2.30
CA ARG A 44 -15.24 -10.38 -2.49
C ARG A 44 -14.63 -10.73 -3.85
N LEU A 45 -15.04 -10.05 -4.93
CA LEU A 45 -14.49 -10.27 -6.27
C LEU A 45 -13.02 -9.85 -6.35
N ILE A 46 -12.65 -8.71 -5.78
CA ILE A 46 -11.26 -8.24 -5.70
C ILE A 46 -10.42 -9.21 -4.86
N LYS A 47 -10.92 -9.68 -3.72
CA LYS A 47 -10.25 -10.67 -2.86
C LYS A 47 -10.05 -12.02 -3.57
N GLN A 48 -10.96 -12.40 -4.46
CA GLN A 48 -10.87 -13.63 -5.25
C GLN A 48 -10.05 -13.45 -6.53
N CYS A 49 -9.68 -12.21 -6.88
CA CYS A 49 -8.78 -11.94 -8.00
C CYS A 49 -7.37 -12.39 -7.61
N THR A 50 -6.92 -13.49 -8.19
CA THR A 50 -5.58 -14.05 -7.95
C THR A 50 -4.50 -13.05 -8.31
N VAL A 51 -4.67 -12.28 -9.39
CA VAL A 51 -3.72 -11.22 -9.78
C VAL A 51 -3.65 -10.10 -8.74
N ALA A 52 -4.79 -9.66 -8.18
CA ALA A 52 -4.81 -8.64 -7.14
C ALA A 52 -4.20 -9.17 -5.83
N LYS A 53 -4.43 -10.45 -5.51
CA LYS A 53 -3.81 -11.13 -4.38
C LYS A 53 -2.30 -11.25 -4.56
N ASP A 54 -1.84 -11.67 -5.73
CA ASP A 54 -0.41 -11.82 -6.03
C ASP A 54 0.29 -10.45 -5.99
N ALA A 55 -0.32 -9.40 -6.54
CA ALA A 55 0.20 -8.04 -6.43
C ALA A 55 0.25 -7.54 -4.97
N TRP A 56 -0.77 -7.86 -4.16
CA TRP A 56 -0.80 -7.52 -2.73
C TRP A 56 0.22 -8.30 -1.91
N GLU A 57 0.44 -9.58 -2.18
CA GLU A 57 1.45 -10.40 -1.51
C GLU A 57 2.86 -9.96 -1.92
N ILE A 58 3.09 -9.62 -3.20
CA ILE A 58 4.34 -9.00 -3.66
C ILE A 58 4.57 -7.67 -2.93
N LEU A 59 3.54 -6.83 -2.81
CA LEU A 59 3.61 -5.57 -2.07
C LEU A 59 3.93 -5.81 -0.59
N ARG A 60 3.28 -6.79 0.06
CA ARG A 60 3.53 -7.10 1.48
C ARG A 60 4.94 -7.61 1.70
N THR A 61 5.42 -8.54 0.88
CA THR A 61 6.77 -9.12 0.98
C THR A 61 7.86 -8.13 0.55
N ALA A 62 7.55 -7.12 -0.27
CA ALA A 62 8.48 -6.05 -0.60
C ALA A 62 8.61 -4.98 0.51
N HIS A 63 7.71 -4.97 1.50
CA HIS A 63 7.69 -4.03 2.62
C HIS A 63 7.93 -4.70 4.00
N GLU A 64 8.30 -5.99 4.03
CA GLU A 64 8.89 -6.70 5.20
C GLU A 64 10.42 -6.66 5.11
#